data_AF-A0A7C8JHB7-F1
#
_entry.id   AF-A0A7C8JHB7-F1
#
_cell.length_a   1.000
_cell.length_b   1.000
_cell.length_c   1.000
_cell.angle_alpha   90.00
_cell.angle_beta   90.00
_cell.angle_gamma   90.00
#
_symmetry.space_group_name_H-M   'P 1'
#
loop_
_entity.id
_entity.type
_entity.pdbx_description
1 polymer ?
#
loop_
_entity_poly.entity_id
_entity_poly.type
_entity_poly.pdbx_seq_one_letter_code
_entity_poly.pdbx_strand_id
1 'polypeptide(L)'
;MEAIGLAASIVGLIAASAKFIPWLIDISNKIADVPDSVRTMMLELNETSIILKGVQAYINEEEQVAAHRKSLISLENISITLTGFVVTYSDLEKHLDFVKAGDESSSFDRSK
;
A
#
# COMPACT_ATOMS: atom_id res chain seq x y z
N MET A 1 -22.05 -1.52 -9.34
CA MET A 1 -20.99 -2.54 -9.53
C MET A 1 -19.60 -1.92 -9.39
N GLU A 2 -19.37 -0.72 -9.94
CA GLU A 2 -18.10 0.02 -9.82
C GLU A 2 -17.72 0.38 -8.38
N ALA A 3 -18.65 0.88 -7.56
CA ALA A 3 -18.35 1.28 -6.18
C ALA A 3 -17.81 0.14 -5.29
N ILE A 4 -18.34 -1.08 -5.45
CA ILE A 4 -17.88 -2.27 -4.70
C ILE A 4 -16.47 -2.67 -5.16
N GLY A 5 -16.19 -2.62 -6.46
CA GLY A 5 -14.85 -2.90 -6.99
C GLY A 5 -13.82 -1.89 -6.50
N LEU A 6 -14.18 -0.60 -6.46
CA LEU A 6 -13.33 0.46 -5.90
C LEU A 6 -13.06 0.25 -4.41
N ALA A 7 -14.11 -0.03 -3.63
CA ALA A 7 -13.97 -0.30 -2.20
C ALA A 7 -13.07 -1.51 -1.93
N ALA A 8 -13.24 -2.60 -2.66
CA ALA A 8 -12.39 -3.78 -2.54
C ALA A 8 -10.92 -3.49 -2.91
N SER A 9 -10.69 -2.71 -3.97
CA SER A 9 -9.35 -2.26 -4.37
C SER A 9 -8.67 -1.43 -3.28
N ILE A 10 -9.40 -0.47 -2.69
CA ILE A 10 -8.90 0.36 -1.59
C ILE A 10 -8.53 -0.50 -0.37
N VAL A 11 -9.38 -1.45 0.02
CA VAL A 11 -9.09 -2.38 1.12
C VAL A 11 -7.83 -3.20 0.81
N GLY A 12 -7.69 -3.70 -0.41
CA GLY A 12 -6.50 -4.43 -0.85
C GLY A 12 -5.23 -3.60 -0.74
N LEU A 13 -5.27 -2.33 -1.15
CA LEU A 13 -4.13 -1.41 -1.05
C LEU A 13 -3.78 -1.04 0.41
N ILE A 14 -4.78 -0.85 1.27
CA ILE A 14 -4.56 -0.63 2.71
C ILE A 14 -3.90 -1.87 3.32
N ALA A 15 -4.40 -3.06 3.02
CA ALA A 15 -3.83 -4.31 3.50
C ALA A 15 -2.38 -4.52 3.02
N ALA A 16 -2.11 -4.21 1.76
CA ALA A 16 -0.75 -4.28 1.22
C ALA A 16 0.19 -3.27 1.92
N SER A 17 -0.28 -2.06 2.21
CA SER A 17 0.50 -1.06 2.98
C SER A 17 0.87 -1.58 4.37
N ALA A 18 -0.07 -2.25 5.04
CA ALA A 18 0.15 -2.87 6.34
C ALA A 18 1.14 -4.06 6.29
N LYS A 19 1.37 -4.67 5.11
CA LYS A 19 2.42 -5.68 4.89
C LYS A 19 3.81 -5.01 4.71
N PHE A 20 3.89 -3.90 3.99
CA PHE A 20 5.15 -3.22 3.69
C PHE A 20 5.75 -2.44 4.87
N ILE A 21 4.91 -1.74 5.65
CA ILE A 21 5.39 -0.90 6.75
C ILE A 21 6.21 -1.72 7.79
N PRO A 22 5.74 -2.88 8.31
CA PRO A 22 6.52 -3.69 9.23
C PRO A 22 7.84 -4.20 8.64
N TRP A 23 7.84 -4.52 7.34
CA TRP A 23 9.05 -4.97 6.65
C TRP A 23 10.09 -3.85 6.54
N LEU A 24 9.67 -2.63 6.21
CA LEU A 24 10.55 -1.46 6.20
C LEU A 24 11.07 -1.12 7.60
N ILE A 25 10.24 -1.28 8.64
CA ILE A 25 10.66 -1.13 10.04
C ILE A 25 11.74 -2.16 10.39
N ASP A 26 11.55 -3.43 10.03
CA ASP A 26 12.52 -4.49 10.28
C ASP A 26 13.86 -4.21 9.60
N ILE A 27 13.84 -3.78 8.34
CA ILE A 27 15.06 -3.35 7.61
C ILE A 27 15.71 -2.16 8.29
N SER A 28 14.92 -1.14 8.65
CA SER A 28 15.39 0.07 9.32
C SER A 28 16.09 -0.26 10.64
N ASN A 29 15.57 -1.23 11.39
CA ASN A 29 16.19 -1.67 12.65
C ASN A 29 17.46 -2.51 12.46
N LYS A 30 17.63 -3.16 11.31
CA LYS A 30 18.79 -4.03 11.01
C LYS A 30 19.98 -3.27 10.44
N ILE A 31 19.78 -2.08 9.89
CA ILE A 31 20.82 -1.29 9.22
C ILE A 31 21.20 -0.10 10.10
N ALA A 32 22.48 0.02 10.45
CA ALA A 32 22.98 1.10 11.31
C ALA A 32 22.80 2.50 10.70
N ASP A 33 22.87 2.60 9.37
CA ASP A 33 22.64 3.83 8.60
C ASP A 33 21.55 3.59 7.56
N VAL A 34 20.31 3.85 7.97
CA VAL A 34 19.13 3.57 7.14
C VAL A 34 19.10 4.56 5.99
N PRO A 35 19.05 4.10 4.73
CA PRO A 35 18.96 4.99 3.59
C PRO A 35 17.73 5.90 3.67
N ASP A 36 17.89 7.17 3.30
CA ASP A 36 16.78 8.13 3.27
C ASP A 36 15.60 7.63 2.43
N SER A 37 15.87 6.85 1.38
CA SER A 37 14.84 6.21 0.56
C SER A 37 13.91 5.30 1.34
N VAL A 38 14.43 4.54 2.32
CA VAL A 38 13.62 3.66 3.19
C VAL A 38 12.71 4.49 4.08
N ARG A 39 13.25 5.56 4.67
CA ARG A 39 12.47 6.47 5.52
C ARG A 39 11.38 7.18 4.72
N THR A 40 11.72 7.72 3.56
CA THR A 40 10.76 8.36 2.64
C THR A 40 9.67 7.39 2.24
N MET A 41 10.03 6.16 1.87
CA MET A 41 9.06 5.13 1.48
C MET A 41 8.10 4.78 2.62
N MET A 42 8.57 4.69 3.86
CA MET A 42 7.69 4.48 5.03
C MET A 42 6.69 5.61 5.21
N LEU A 43 7.13 6.86 5.05
CA LEU A 43 6.26 8.04 5.14
C LEU A 43 5.21 8.02 4.03
N GLU A 44 5.63 7.84 2.78
CA GLU A 44 4.74 7.79 1.60
C GLU A 44 3.70 6.66 1.71
N LEU A 45 4.08 5.47 2.17
CA LEU A 45 3.13 4.36 2.41
C LEU A 45 2.12 4.68 3.50
N ASN A 46 2.55 5.35 4.57
CA ASN A 46 1.66 5.75 5.66
C ASN A 46 0.68 6.85 5.21
N GLU A 47 1.18 7.87 4.51
CA GLU A 47 0.36 8.94 3.92
C GLU A 47 -0.64 8.38 2.91
N THR A 48 -0.20 7.49 2.03
CA THR A 48 -1.07 6.78 1.08
C THR A 48 -2.16 6.00 1.80
N SER A 49 -1.83 5.27 2.88
CA SER A 49 -2.82 4.55 3.68
C SER A 49 -3.88 5.47 4.31
N ILE A 50 -3.48 6.65 4.79
CA ILE A 50 -4.39 7.65 5.35
C ILE A 50 -5.34 8.17 4.26
N ILE A 51 -4.80 8.53 3.09
CA ILE A 51 -5.60 9.01 1.96
C ILE A 51 -6.61 7.95 1.53
N LEU A 52 -6.17 6.70 1.37
CA LEU A 52 -7.02 5.57 0.98
C LEU A 52 -8.17 5.33 1.98
N LYS A 53 -7.93 5.47 3.29
CA LYS A 53 -8.98 5.40 4.31
C LYS A 53 -10.02 6.53 4.15
N GLY A 54 -9.58 7.75 3.85
CA GLY A 54 -10.48 8.86 3.55
C GLY A 54 -11.34 8.61 2.30
N VAL A 55 -10.72 8.08 1.23
CA VAL A 55 -11.45 7.70 0.01
C VAL A 55 -12.43 6.55 0.27
N GLN A 56 -12.08 5.59 1.13
CA GLN A 56 -12.98 4.53 1.55
C GLN A 56 -14.21 5.08 2.28
N ALA A 57 -14.01 5.96 3.26
CA ALA A 57 -15.09 6.61 4.01
C ALA A 57 -16.00 7.43 3.07
N TYR A 58 -15.41 8.10 2.07
CA TYR A 58 -16.16 8.80 1.02
C TYR A 58 -17.05 7.85 0.20
N ILE A 59 -16.49 6.74 -0.30
CA ILE A 59 -17.22 5.75 -1.12
C ILE A 59 -18.31 5.04 -0.31
N ASN A 60 -18.05 4.75 0.96
CA ASN A 60 -19.02 4.11 1.86
C ASN A 60 -20.10 5.08 2.36
N GLU A 61 -20.03 6.36 1.98
CA GLU A 61 -20.92 7.43 2.45
C GLU A 61 -20.89 7.62 3.98
N GLU A 62 -19.77 7.27 4.62
CA GLU A 62 -19.55 7.43 6.06
C GLU A 62 -19.32 8.91 6.45
N GLU A 63 -18.87 9.73 5.50
CA GLU A 63 -18.73 11.17 5.66
C GLU A 63 -19.91 11.95 5.06
N GLN A 64 -20.42 12.92 5.83
CA GLN A 64 -21.42 13.89 5.36
C GLN A 64 -20.77 14.95 4.45
N VAL A 65 -20.49 14.56 3.21
CA VAL A 65 -20.06 15.49 2.16
C VAL A 65 -21.29 16.07 1.46
N ALA A 66 -21.37 17.39 1.38
CA ALA A 66 -22.46 18.07 0.68
C ALA A 66 -22.58 17.59 -0.78
N ALA A 67 -23.81 17.38 -1.27
CA ALA A 67 -24.06 16.76 -2.58
C ALA A 67 -23.34 17.46 -3.75
N HIS A 68 -23.25 18.80 -3.71
CA HIS A 68 -22.54 19.59 -4.72
C HIS A 68 -21.03 19.35 -4.74
N ARG A 69 -20.43 18.90 -3.63
CA ARG A 69 -19.01 18.52 -3.57
C ARG A 69 -18.82 17.08 -4.05
N LYS A 70 -19.74 16.18 -3.70
CA LYS A 70 -19.71 14.79 -4.20
C LYS A 70 -19.75 14.75 -5.73
N SER A 71 -20.55 15.60 -6.37
CA SER A 71 -20.64 15.68 -7.83
C SER A 71 -19.35 16.17 -8.52
N LEU A 72 -18.42 16.77 -7.79
CA LEU A 72 -17.12 17.21 -8.34
C LEU A 72 -16.07 16.09 -8.31
N ILE A 73 -16.35 14.98 -7.64
CA ILE A 73 -15.42 13.86 -7.49
C ILE A 73 -15.84 12.76 -8.49
N SER A 74 -15.08 12.63 -9.57
CA SER A 74 -15.30 11.58 -10.56
C SER A 74 -14.83 10.23 -10.02
N LEU A 75 -15.75 9.26 -9.96
CA LEU A 75 -15.42 7.87 -9.62
C LEU A 75 -14.46 7.22 -10.65
N GLU A 76 -14.53 7.65 -11.91
CA GLU A 76 -13.63 7.20 -12.97
C GLU A 76 -12.18 7.63 -12.68
N ASN A 77 -11.98 8.88 -12.26
CA ASN A 77 -10.65 9.37 -11.88
C ASN A 77 -10.10 8.60 -10.67
N ILE A 78 -10.94 8.30 -9.68
CA ILE A 78 -10.56 7.45 -8.55
C ILE A 78 -10.14 6.06 -9.05
N SER A 79 -10.90 5.45 -9.95
CA SER A 79 -10.57 4.15 -10.55
C SER A 79 -9.21 4.13 -11.24
N ILE A 80 -8.93 5.15 -12.06
CA ILE A 80 -7.65 5.31 -12.76
C ILE A 80 -6.50 5.44 -11.74
N THR A 81 -6.66 6.29 -10.73
CA THR A 81 -5.66 6.47 -9.68
C THR A 81 -5.41 5.17 -8.90
N LEU A 82 -6.46 4.45 -8.51
CA LEU A 82 -6.34 3.17 -7.82
C LEU A 82 -5.66 2.10 -8.68
N THR A 83 -5.89 2.10 -9.98
CA THR A 83 -5.19 1.21 -10.91
C THR A 83 -3.68 1.46 -10.87
N GLY A 84 -3.26 2.74 -10.86
CA GLY A 84 -1.85 3.12 -10.68
C GLY A 84 -1.29 2.56 -9.37
N PHE A 85 -1.99 2.76 -8.25
CA PHE A 85 -1.58 2.21 -6.96
C PHE A 85 -1.46 0.68 -6.99
N VAL A 86 -2.43 -0.03 -7.55
CA VAL A 86 -2.42 -1.50 -7.62
C VAL A 86 -1.20 -2.00 -8.41
N VAL A 87 -0.88 -1.36 -9.53
CA VAL A 87 0.33 -1.70 -10.32
C VAL A 87 1.59 -1.45 -9.51
N THR A 88 1.74 -0.27 -8.89
CA THR A 88 2.93 0.06 -8.08
C THR A 88 3.11 -0.90 -6.90
N TYR A 89 2.03 -1.21 -6.17
CA TYR A 89 2.07 -2.16 -5.06
C TYR A 89 2.39 -3.58 -5.54
N SER A 90 1.86 -4.00 -6.68
CA SER A 90 2.17 -5.31 -7.27
C SER A 90 3.66 -5.42 -7.64
N ASP A 91 4.24 -4.36 -8.20
CA ASP A 91 5.68 -4.34 -8.51
C ASP A 91 6.52 -4.38 -7.24
N LEU A 92 6.13 -3.61 -6.22
CA LEU A 92 6.79 -3.64 -4.93
C LEU A 92 6.71 -5.01 -4.24
N GLU A 93 5.59 -5.70 -4.36
CA GLU A 93 5.38 -7.02 -3.78
C GLU A 93 6.30 -8.06 -4.41
N LYS A 94 6.51 -8.02 -5.73
CA LYS A 94 7.48 -8.91 -6.42
C LYS A 94 8.88 -8.76 -5.85
N HIS A 95 9.29 -7.54 -5.49
CA HIS A 95 10.59 -7.29 -4.87
C HIS A 95 10.67 -7.85 -3.44
N LEU A 96 9.59 -7.76 -2.68
CA LEU A 96 9.56 -8.24 -1.30
C LEU A 96 9.53 -9.78 -1.23
N ASP A 97 8.80 -10.43 -2.13
CA ASP A 97 8.77 -11.89 -2.23
C ASP A 97 10.13 -12.45 -2.67
N PHE A 98 10.86 -11.74 -3.55
CA PHE A 98 12.24 -12.08 -3.89
C PHE A 98 13.16 -12.05 -2.66
N VAL A 99 13.04 -11.03 -1.81
CA VAL A 99 13.85 -10.92 -0.58
C VAL A 99 13.54 -12.05 0.40
N LYS A 100 12.27 -12.42 0.57
CA LYS A 100 11.88 -13.55 1.45
C LYS A 100 12.41 -14.90 0.97
N ALA A 101 12.38 -15.16 -0.33
CA ALA A 101 12.94 -16.39 -0.90
C ALA A 101 14.47 -16.52 -0.67
N GLY A 102 15.17 -15.40 -0.55
CA GLY A 102 16.60 -15.37 -0.20
C GLY A 102 16.91 -15.83 1.23
N ASP A 103 16.05 -15.49 2.20
CA ASP A 103 16.20 -15.90 3.61
C ASP A 103 15.98 -17.41 3.80
N GLU A 104 15.10 -18.04 3.01
CA GLU A 104 14.88 -19.50 3.08
C GLU A 104 16.05 -20.31 2.49
N SER A 105 16.80 -19.76 1.54
CA SER A 105 17.99 -20.43 0.96
C SER A 105 19.20 -20.44 1.90
N SER A 106 19.22 -19.62 2.95
CA SER A 106 20.30 -19.58 3.94
C SER A 106 20.32 -20.80 4.88
N SER A 107 19.26 -21.63 4.92
CA SER A 107 19.18 -22.78 5.83
C SER A 107 19.82 -24.07 5.28
N PHE A 108 20.22 -24.10 4.00
CA PHE A 108 20.72 -25.32 3.35
C PHE A 108 22.24 -25.47 3.29
N ASP A 109 23.03 -24.51 3.77
CA ASP A 109 24.51 -24.59 3.76
C ASP A 109 25.14 -24.79 5.14
N ARG A 110 24.51 -25.66 5.96
CA ARG A 110 25.09 -26.15 7.22
C ARG A 110 24.90 -27.65 7.36
N SER A 111 25.58 -28.45 6.54
CA SER A 111 26.12 -29.75 6.99
C SER A 111 27.01 -30.47 5.95
N LYS A 112 28.28 -30.66 6.36
CA LYS A 112 29.23 -31.76 6.05
C LYS A 112 29.61 -32.06 4.61
#